data_AF-A0AAV5Z578-F1
#
_entry.id   AF-A0AAV5Z578-F1
#
_cell.length_a   1.000
_cell.length_b   1.000
_cell.length_c   1.000
_cell.angle_alpha   90.00
_cell.angle_beta   90.00
_cell.angle_gamma   90.00
#
_symmetry.space_group_name_H-M   'P 1'
#
loop_
_entity.id
_entity.type
_entity.pdbx_description
1 polymer ?
#
loop_
_entity_poly.entity_id
_entity_poly.type
_entity_poly.pdbx_seq_one_letter_code
_entity_poly.pdbx_strand_id
1 'polypeptide(L)'
;MEAIRHMPRRALIPLVWVLLVVSALALGLPPAAEAQTPAPAAAAPAHSGGEASLKLPDLAQASFVGMTGRTMLQWGLLICLLGLAFGLVIYVQLKNLAVHQSMREISELIYETCKTYLITQGKFLMILELFIAVIIVVYFGVLLHFEAIKVITILLFSVVGILGSYGVAWFGIRVNTFANSRTAFAGLKGLPYPVYAIPIKAGMSIGMLLVSVELFIMLCILLYIPGDYAGACFIGFAIGESLGAAALRIAGGIFTKIADIGSDLMKIVFNIKEDDARNPGVIADCTGDNAGDSVGPTADGFETYGVTGVALITFILLAVPKELVQVQLLVWIFV
;
A
#
# COMPACT_ATOMS: atom_id res chain seq x y z
N MET A 1 15.81 -13.67 30.92
CA MET A 1 15.61 -12.23 31.20
C MET A 1 16.87 -11.38 30.97
N GLU A 2 17.78 -11.75 30.06
CA GLU A 2 19.05 -11.01 29.84
C GLU A 2 19.40 -10.74 28.37
N ALA A 3 18.55 -11.13 27.40
CA ALA A 3 18.81 -10.93 25.96
C ALA A 3 17.97 -9.81 25.31
N ILE A 4 17.29 -8.95 26.08
CA ILE A 4 16.31 -7.95 25.58
C ILE A 4 16.79 -6.51 25.84
N ARG A 5 18.11 -6.26 25.91
CA ARG A 5 18.63 -4.91 26.22
C ARG A 5 19.23 -4.14 25.05
N HIS A 6 19.47 -4.78 23.90
CA HIS A 6 20.09 -4.10 22.76
C HIS A 6 19.45 -4.48 21.42
N MET A 7 18.39 -3.77 21.04
CA MET A 7 18.08 -3.58 19.62
C MET A 7 17.38 -2.23 19.37
N PRO A 8 17.73 -1.53 18.27
CA PRO A 8 17.44 -0.11 18.11
C PRO A 8 16.00 0.15 17.63
N ARG A 9 15.46 1.31 18.03
CA ARG A 9 14.13 1.87 17.75
C ARG A 9 13.88 2.18 16.25
N ARG A 10 14.02 1.22 15.34
CA ARG A 10 14.04 1.46 13.89
C ARG A 10 12.80 1.01 13.10
N ALA A 11 11.66 0.79 13.77
CA ALA A 11 10.43 0.31 13.09
C ALA A 11 9.59 1.42 12.40
N LEU A 12 9.95 2.70 12.53
CA LEU A 12 9.28 3.83 11.84
C LEU A 12 9.96 4.24 10.53
N ILE A 13 11.06 3.57 10.18
CA ILE A 13 11.91 3.88 9.04
C ILE A 13 11.22 3.58 7.69
N PRO A 14 10.50 2.47 7.44
CA PRO A 14 10.05 2.18 6.08
C PRO A 14 9.05 3.22 5.53
N LEU A 15 8.09 3.68 6.32
CA LEU A 15 7.05 4.62 5.86
C LEU A 15 7.60 6.04 5.57
N VAL A 16 8.52 6.51 6.43
CA VAL A 16 9.19 7.81 6.24
C VAL A 16 10.14 7.76 5.05
N TRP A 17 10.80 6.62 4.80
CA TRP A 17 11.65 6.45 3.63
C TRP A 17 10.85 6.34 2.33
N VAL A 18 9.68 5.70 2.32
CA VAL A 18 8.78 5.72 1.14
C VAL A 18 8.34 7.16 0.84
N LEU A 19 7.89 7.92 1.85
CA LEU A 19 7.50 9.32 1.68
C LEU A 19 8.69 10.20 1.25
N LEU A 20 9.89 9.99 1.81
CA LEU A 20 11.09 10.75 1.44
C LEU A 20 11.62 10.40 0.05
N VAL A 21 11.53 9.14 -0.38
CA VAL A 21 11.94 8.72 -1.74
C VAL A 21 11.00 9.30 -2.79
N VAL A 22 9.68 9.25 -2.55
CA VAL A 22 8.70 9.90 -3.43
C VAL A 22 8.89 11.42 -3.46
N SER A 23 9.16 12.05 -2.31
CA SER A 23 9.42 13.51 -2.23
C SER A 23 10.74 13.92 -2.90
N ALA A 24 11.80 13.11 -2.74
CA ALA A 24 13.11 13.39 -3.35
C ALA A 24 13.09 13.21 -4.87
N LEU A 25 12.31 12.26 -5.39
CA LEU A 25 12.12 12.07 -6.83
C LEU A 25 11.26 13.20 -7.45
N ALA A 26 10.26 13.71 -6.73
CA ALA A 26 9.46 14.87 -7.18
C ALA A 26 10.25 16.18 -7.24
N LEU A 27 11.36 16.31 -6.50
CA LEU A 27 12.19 17.51 -6.43
C LEU A 27 13.44 17.48 -7.34
N GLY A 28 13.69 16.37 -8.04
CA GLY A 28 14.92 16.13 -8.80
C GLY A 28 14.88 16.46 -10.30
N LEU A 29 13.72 16.83 -10.86
CA LEU A 29 13.58 17.14 -12.28
C LEU A 29 13.41 18.65 -12.50
N PRO A 30 14.33 19.34 -13.20
CA PRO A 30 14.13 20.73 -13.56
C PRO A 30 12.96 20.86 -14.54
N PRO A 31 12.13 21.92 -14.45
CA PRO A 31 11.07 22.16 -15.42
C PRO A 31 11.70 22.63 -16.74
N ALA A 32 11.76 21.75 -17.75
CA ALA A 32 12.02 22.17 -19.11
C ALA A 32 10.72 22.80 -19.67
N ALA A 33 10.64 24.13 -19.62
CA ALA A 33 9.61 24.89 -20.30
C ALA A 33 10.04 25.17 -21.74
N GLU A 34 9.48 24.46 -22.71
CA GLU A 34 9.47 24.89 -24.11
C GLU A 34 8.03 25.10 -24.56
N ALA A 35 7.74 26.32 -25.00
CA ALA A 35 6.45 26.73 -25.53
C ALA A 35 6.24 26.16 -26.94
N GLN A 36 5.17 25.41 -27.16
CA GLN A 36 4.73 24.97 -28.49
C GLN A 36 3.54 25.81 -28.97
N THR A 37 3.69 26.35 -30.18
CA THR A 37 2.67 27.08 -30.94
C THR A 37 1.60 26.12 -31.48
N PRO A 38 0.33 26.54 -31.63
CA PRO A 38 -0.76 25.63 -31.99
C PRO A 38 -0.77 25.34 -33.49
N ALA A 39 -0.72 24.06 -33.85
CA ALA A 39 -0.97 23.55 -35.21
C ALA A 39 -2.43 23.05 -35.32
N PRO A 40 -3.06 23.11 -36.53
CA PRO A 40 -4.49 22.96 -36.68
C PRO A 40 -4.98 21.50 -36.57
N ALA A 41 -6.21 21.36 -36.11
CA ALA A 41 -6.89 20.11 -35.80
C ALA A 41 -6.92 19.12 -36.97
N ALA A 42 -6.31 17.95 -36.77
CA ALA A 42 -6.45 16.77 -37.62
C ALA A 42 -6.93 15.57 -36.80
N ALA A 43 -7.69 14.70 -37.46
CA ALA A 43 -8.48 13.61 -36.91
C ALA A 43 -7.77 12.69 -35.90
N ALA A 44 -8.55 12.17 -34.95
CA ALA A 44 -8.12 11.29 -33.88
C ALA A 44 -7.23 10.13 -34.39
N PRO A 45 -5.98 10.00 -33.93
CA PRO A 45 -5.17 8.85 -34.26
C PRO A 45 -5.69 7.65 -33.48
N ALA A 46 -5.80 6.50 -34.14
CA ALA A 46 -5.93 5.24 -33.45
C ALA A 46 -4.73 5.07 -32.51
N HIS A 47 -4.98 4.99 -31.19
CA HIS A 47 -3.92 4.77 -30.20
C HIS A 47 -3.32 3.37 -30.38
N SER A 48 -2.26 3.25 -31.18
CA SER A 48 -1.48 2.02 -31.37
C SER A 48 -0.33 1.91 -30.35
N GLY A 49 -0.60 2.20 -29.08
CA GLY A 49 0.36 2.09 -28.00
C GLY A 49 -0.37 1.63 -26.74
N GLY A 50 0.12 0.57 -26.10
CA GLY A 50 -0.44 0.11 -24.81
C GLY A 50 -0.41 1.22 -23.76
N GLU A 51 -1.04 0.96 -22.61
CA GLU A 51 -1.26 1.93 -21.52
C GLU A 51 0.01 2.74 -21.13
N ALA A 52 1.20 2.16 -21.35
CA ALA A 52 2.49 2.77 -21.03
C ALA A 52 2.86 3.96 -21.92
N SER A 53 2.11 4.16 -23.01
CA SER A 53 2.27 5.26 -23.96
C SER A 53 1.31 6.43 -23.69
N LEU A 54 0.46 6.31 -22.66
CA LEU A 54 -0.54 7.33 -22.35
C LEU A 54 0.14 8.63 -21.91
N LYS A 55 -0.29 9.71 -22.55
CA LYS A 55 0.12 11.08 -22.22
C LYS A 55 -0.98 11.75 -21.41
N LEU A 56 -0.66 12.24 -20.22
CA LEU A 56 -1.62 13.03 -19.46
C LEU A 56 -1.76 14.44 -20.04
N PRO A 57 -3.00 14.94 -20.24
CA PRO A 57 -3.24 16.32 -20.58
C PRO A 57 -2.88 17.25 -19.40
N ASP A 58 -2.62 18.53 -19.68
CA ASP A 58 -2.31 19.50 -18.64
C ASP A 58 -3.54 19.72 -17.73
N LEU A 59 -3.40 19.29 -16.48
CA LEU A 59 -4.43 19.35 -15.45
C LEU A 59 -4.79 20.80 -15.06
N ALA A 60 -4.04 21.80 -15.55
CA ALA A 60 -4.33 23.21 -15.35
C ALA A 60 -5.41 23.77 -16.32
N GLN A 61 -5.77 23.03 -17.37
CA GLN A 61 -6.66 23.54 -18.42
C GLN A 61 -8.14 23.65 -18.00
N ALA A 62 -8.59 22.86 -17.01
CA ALA A 62 -9.96 22.90 -16.52
C ALA A 62 -10.06 23.73 -15.23
N SER A 63 -11.04 24.64 -15.20
CA SER A 63 -11.44 25.37 -13.99
C SER A 63 -12.67 24.74 -13.35
N PHE A 64 -12.60 24.47 -12.06
CA PHE A 64 -13.68 23.96 -11.23
C PHE A 64 -13.94 24.93 -10.09
N VAL A 65 -15.18 25.45 -9.99
CA VAL A 65 -15.61 26.33 -8.88
C VAL A 65 -14.63 27.50 -8.66
N GLY A 66 -14.13 28.11 -9.75
CA GLY A 66 -13.18 29.23 -9.70
C GLY A 66 -11.72 28.86 -9.36
N MET A 67 -11.40 27.58 -9.19
CA MET A 67 -10.06 27.04 -8.94
C MET A 67 -9.60 26.16 -10.11
N THR A 68 -8.29 26.04 -10.32
CA THR A 68 -7.72 25.18 -11.36
C THR A 68 -7.74 23.71 -10.93
N GLY A 69 -7.91 22.76 -11.85
CA GLY A 69 -7.88 21.32 -11.57
C GLY A 69 -6.66 20.88 -10.76
N ARG A 70 -5.48 21.38 -11.12
CA ARG A 70 -4.23 21.20 -10.37
C ARG A 70 -4.32 21.63 -8.89
N THR A 71 -4.92 22.79 -8.61
CA THR A 71 -5.08 23.29 -7.24
C THR A 71 -6.09 22.47 -6.44
N MET A 72 -7.13 21.94 -7.08
CA MET A 72 -8.07 21.01 -6.43
C MET A 72 -7.40 19.69 -6.04
N LEU A 73 -6.61 19.11 -6.93
CA LEU A 73 -5.86 17.88 -6.65
C LEU A 73 -4.79 18.08 -5.55
N GLN A 74 -4.21 19.29 -5.44
CA GLN A 74 -3.34 19.64 -4.31
C GLN A 74 -4.08 19.67 -2.96
N TRP A 75 -5.36 20.09 -2.93
CA TRP A 75 -6.20 19.92 -1.75
C TRP A 75 -6.44 18.44 -1.44
N GLY A 76 -6.57 17.59 -2.47
CA GLY A 76 -6.60 16.12 -2.32
C GLY A 76 -5.36 15.58 -1.58
N LEU A 77 -4.15 16.07 -1.92
CA LEU A 77 -2.93 15.72 -1.19
C LEU A 77 -2.99 16.11 0.29
N LEU A 78 -3.54 17.30 0.60
CA LEU A 78 -3.72 17.72 2.00
C LEU A 78 -4.67 16.78 2.74
N ILE A 79 -5.77 16.37 2.12
CA ILE A 79 -6.73 15.41 2.71
C ILE A 79 -6.04 14.06 2.97
N CYS A 80 -5.22 13.58 2.04
CA CYS A 80 -4.43 12.35 2.24
C CYS A 80 -3.49 12.49 3.45
N LEU A 81 -2.81 13.63 3.60
CA LEU A 81 -1.94 13.89 4.77
C LEU A 81 -2.74 13.90 6.09
N LEU A 82 -3.96 14.45 6.09
CA LEU A 82 -4.85 14.40 7.25
C LEU A 82 -5.30 12.97 7.56
N GLY A 83 -5.58 12.16 6.54
CA GLY A 83 -5.91 10.74 6.69
C GLY A 83 -4.75 9.92 7.26
N LEU A 84 -3.52 10.16 6.79
CA LEU A 84 -2.30 9.57 7.39
C LEU A 84 -2.13 9.99 8.84
N ALA A 85 -2.30 11.28 9.14
CA ALA A 85 -2.22 11.79 10.51
C ALA A 85 -3.28 11.14 11.41
N PHE A 86 -4.51 10.97 10.93
CA PHE A 86 -5.57 10.27 11.64
C PHE A 86 -5.17 8.83 11.98
N GLY A 87 -4.66 8.06 11.00
CA GLY A 87 -4.16 6.71 11.24
C GLY A 87 -3.04 6.67 12.29
N LEU A 88 -2.09 7.61 12.23
CA LEU A 88 -1.01 7.72 13.21
C LEU A 88 -1.51 8.11 14.61
N VAL A 89 -2.51 8.98 14.72
CA VAL A 89 -3.12 9.34 16.01
C VAL A 89 -3.76 8.12 16.65
N ILE A 90 -4.53 7.32 15.88
CA ILE A 90 -5.15 6.10 16.41
C ILE A 90 -4.08 5.05 16.78
N TYR A 91 -3.03 4.92 15.98
CA TYR A 91 -1.87 4.10 16.34
C TYR A 91 -1.30 4.47 17.72
N VAL A 92 -1.10 5.77 17.97
CA VAL A 92 -0.57 6.27 19.26
C VAL A 92 -1.57 6.01 20.39
N GLN A 93 -2.86 6.21 20.15
CA GLN A 93 -3.90 5.90 21.13
C GLN A 93 -3.89 4.42 21.51
N LEU A 94 -3.89 3.51 20.53
CA LEU A 94 -3.86 2.06 20.76
C LEU A 94 -2.59 1.61 21.48
N LYS A 95 -1.45 2.18 21.11
CA LYS A 95 -0.17 1.91 21.78
C LYS A 95 -0.22 2.28 23.27
N ASN A 96 -0.85 3.40 23.61
CA ASN A 96 -0.91 3.96 24.96
C ASN A 96 -2.06 3.44 25.82
N LEU A 97 -2.99 2.65 25.25
CA LEU A 97 -4.04 1.99 26.02
C LEU A 97 -3.45 1.01 27.06
N ALA A 98 -4.07 0.95 28.23
CA ALA A 98 -3.65 0.08 29.33
C ALA A 98 -3.74 -1.40 28.93
N VAL A 99 -2.76 -2.19 29.37
CA VAL A 99 -2.66 -3.62 29.12
C VAL A 99 -1.93 -4.30 30.28
N HIS A 100 -2.34 -5.53 30.63
CA HIS A 100 -1.63 -6.33 31.63
C HIS A 100 -0.25 -6.77 31.10
N GLN A 101 0.74 -6.92 31.99
CA GLN A 101 2.11 -7.24 31.60
C GLN A 101 2.20 -8.56 30.81
N SER A 102 1.56 -9.63 31.29
CA SER A 102 1.57 -10.92 30.58
C SER A 102 0.97 -10.85 29.18
N MET A 103 -0.16 -10.17 29.01
CA MET A 103 -0.81 -9.99 27.69
C MET A 103 0.07 -9.18 26.73
N ARG A 104 0.81 -8.19 27.27
CA ARG A 104 1.77 -7.41 26.49
C ARG A 104 2.97 -8.27 26.06
N GLU A 105 3.50 -9.10 26.94
CA GLU A 105 4.62 -10.00 26.62
C GLU A 105 4.25 -10.97 25.50
N ILE A 106 3.06 -11.57 25.54
CA ILE A 106 2.57 -12.45 24.45
C ILE A 106 2.38 -11.67 23.15
N SER A 107 1.80 -10.46 23.21
CA SER A 107 1.63 -9.61 22.01
C SER A 107 2.95 -9.21 21.36
N GLU A 108 3.98 -8.90 22.15
CA GLU A 108 5.31 -8.61 21.60
C GLU A 108 6.00 -9.87 21.04
N LEU A 109 5.77 -11.05 21.64
CA LEU A 109 6.24 -12.33 21.09
C LEU A 109 5.61 -12.63 19.72
N ILE A 110 4.30 -12.44 19.59
CA ILE A 110 3.59 -12.58 18.31
C ILE A 110 4.16 -11.57 17.31
N TYR A 111 4.34 -10.31 17.70
CA TYR A 111 4.91 -9.28 16.82
C TYR A 111 6.33 -9.61 16.33
N GLU A 112 7.22 -10.11 17.20
CA GLU A 112 8.57 -10.51 16.77
C GLU A 112 8.55 -11.68 15.79
N THR A 113 7.60 -12.61 15.94
CA THR A 113 7.36 -13.68 14.96
C THR A 113 6.83 -13.12 13.64
N CYS A 114 5.81 -12.25 13.68
CA CYS A 114 5.28 -11.57 12.48
C CYS A 114 6.35 -10.74 11.76
N LYS A 115 7.23 -10.07 12.49
CA LYS A 115 8.35 -9.31 11.95
C LYS A 115 9.34 -10.21 11.22
N THR A 116 9.68 -11.35 11.81
CA THR A 116 10.56 -12.35 11.17
C THR A 116 9.92 -12.91 9.90
N TYR A 117 8.62 -13.18 9.96
CA TYR A 117 7.82 -13.57 8.81
C TYR A 117 7.85 -12.50 7.70
N LEU A 118 7.55 -11.23 8.01
CA LEU A 118 7.55 -10.14 7.03
C LEU A 118 8.92 -9.93 6.40
N ILE A 119 10.01 -10.02 7.17
CA ILE A 119 11.37 -9.92 6.61
C ILE A 119 11.64 -11.05 5.63
N THR A 120 11.16 -12.26 5.93
CA THR A 120 11.33 -13.43 5.05
C THR A 120 10.48 -13.27 3.77
N GLN A 121 9.24 -12.81 3.91
CA GLN A 121 8.37 -12.39 2.81
C GLN A 121 9.02 -11.31 1.94
N GLY A 122 9.61 -10.27 2.54
CA GLY A 122 10.30 -9.21 1.81
C GLY A 122 11.48 -9.73 0.98
N LYS A 123 12.23 -10.71 1.50
CA LYS A 123 13.28 -11.40 0.72
C LYS A 123 12.72 -12.17 -0.46
N PHE A 124 11.58 -12.85 -0.26
CA PHE A 124 10.90 -13.56 -1.32
C PHE A 124 10.35 -12.60 -2.40
N LEU A 125 9.74 -11.49 -1.99
CA LEU A 125 9.28 -10.42 -2.88
C LEU A 125 10.42 -9.85 -3.72
N MET A 126 11.61 -9.65 -3.17
CA MET A 126 12.77 -9.19 -3.96
C MET A 126 13.16 -10.18 -5.07
N ILE A 127 13.06 -11.50 -4.80
CA ILE A 127 13.36 -12.53 -5.80
C ILE A 127 12.29 -12.51 -6.90
N LEU A 128 11.01 -12.39 -6.53
CA LEU A 128 9.92 -12.25 -7.49
C LEU A 128 10.04 -10.98 -8.32
N GLU A 129 10.38 -9.86 -7.69
CA GLU A 129 10.58 -8.59 -8.39
C GLU A 129 11.74 -8.67 -9.38
N LEU A 130 12.85 -9.34 -9.04
CA LEU A 130 13.94 -9.55 -9.99
C LEU A 130 13.47 -10.35 -11.22
N PHE A 131 12.64 -11.37 -11.01
CA PHE A 131 12.06 -12.16 -12.10
C PHE A 131 11.12 -11.32 -12.97
N ILE A 132 10.21 -10.55 -12.36
CA ILE A 132 9.30 -9.65 -13.08
C ILE A 132 10.06 -8.52 -13.78
N ALA A 133 11.12 -7.99 -13.18
CA ALA A 133 11.97 -6.97 -13.78
C ALA A 133 12.60 -7.43 -15.09
N VAL A 134 13.06 -8.69 -15.17
CA VAL A 134 13.55 -9.27 -16.44
C VAL A 134 12.45 -9.28 -17.49
N ILE A 135 11.23 -9.67 -17.11
CA ILE A 135 10.07 -9.69 -18.03
C ILE A 135 9.73 -8.28 -18.49
N ILE A 136 9.71 -7.29 -17.58
CA ILE A 136 9.47 -5.87 -17.90
C ILE A 136 10.51 -5.37 -18.92
N VAL A 137 11.79 -5.65 -18.71
CA VAL A 137 12.87 -5.23 -19.62
C VAL A 137 12.73 -5.88 -20.99
N VAL A 138 12.45 -7.18 -21.04
CA VAL A 138 12.27 -7.89 -22.32
C VAL A 138 11.03 -7.37 -23.06
N TYR A 139 9.91 -7.22 -22.37
CA TYR A 139 8.66 -6.80 -22.98
C TYR A 139 8.68 -5.34 -23.43
N PHE A 140 8.98 -4.40 -22.53
CA PHE A 140 8.94 -2.98 -22.85
C PHE A 140 10.19 -2.50 -23.60
N GLY A 141 11.37 -3.02 -23.25
CA GLY A 141 12.64 -2.61 -23.86
C GLY A 141 12.90 -3.27 -25.22
N VAL A 142 12.75 -4.59 -25.31
CA VAL A 142 13.10 -5.34 -26.54
C VAL A 142 11.93 -5.45 -27.50
N LEU A 143 10.73 -5.78 -27.00
CA LEU A 143 9.56 -6.07 -27.85
C LEU A 143 8.83 -4.81 -28.31
N LEU A 144 8.62 -3.86 -27.39
CA LEU A 144 7.95 -2.58 -27.67
C LEU A 144 8.92 -1.46 -28.05
N HIS A 145 10.24 -1.70 -27.99
CA HIS A 145 11.28 -0.73 -28.34
C HIS A 145 11.16 0.62 -27.62
N PHE A 146 10.75 0.61 -26.35
CA PHE A 146 10.67 1.84 -25.56
C PHE A 146 12.05 2.41 -25.25
N GLU A 147 12.10 3.73 -25.07
CA GLU A 147 13.29 4.41 -24.58
C GLU A 147 13.72 3.83 -23.23
N ALA A 148 15.03 3.63 -23.05
CA ALA A 148 15.59 3.04 -21.82
C ALA A 148 15.14 3.78 -20.55
N ILE A 149 14.99 5.11 -20.63
CA ILE A 149 14.51 5.94 -19.51
C ILE A 149 13.09 5.51 -19.10
N LYS A 150 12.16 5.28 -20.05
CA LYS A 150 10.80 4.83 -19.75
C LYS A 150 10.77 3.47 -19.08
N VAL A 151 11.59 2.52 -19.54
CA VAL A 151 11.67 1.18 -18.94
C VAL A 151 12.20 1.26 -17.50
N ILE A 152 13.22 2.10 -17.26
CA ILE A 152 13.74 2.36 -15.91
C ILE A 152 12.65 2.97 -15.02
N THR A 153 11.82 3.89 -15.55
CA THR A 153 10.69 4.46 -14.82
C THR A 153 9.68 3.38 -14.41
N ILE A 154 9.30 2.47 -15.32
CA ILE A 154 8.38 1.36 -15.02
C ILE A 154 8.94 0.50 -13.88
N LEU A 155 10.23 0.12 -13.95
CA LEU A 155 10.88 -0.67 -12.91
C LEU A 155 10.91 0.06 -11.56
N LEU A 156 11.22 1.36 -11.56
CA LEU A 156 11.27 2.15 -10.33
C LEU A 156 9.89 2.20 -9.68
N PHE A 157 8.83 2.45 -10.46
CA PHE A 157 7.48 2.53 -9.92
C PHE A 157 6.92 1.16 -9.51
N SER A 158 7.36 0.06 -10.11
CA SER A 158 7.10 -1.31 -9.63
C SER A 158 7.62 -1.50 -8.20
N VAL A 159 8.87 -1.11 -7.95
CA VAL A 159 9.43 -1.16 -6.60
C VAL A 159 8.65 -0.26 -5.64
N VAL A 160 8.23 0.93 -6.07
CA VAL A 160 7.38 1.83 -5.24
C VAL A 160 6.06 1.17 -4.88
N GLY A 161 5.39 0.50 -5.82
CA GLY A 161 4.14 -0.25 -5.58
C GLY A 161 4.33 -1.36 -4.55
N ILE A 162 5.38 -2.18 -4.69
CA ILE A 162 5.71 -3.24 -3.71
C ILE A 162 5.98 -2.65 -2.34
N LEU A 163 6.75 -1.56 -2.26
CA LEU A 163 7.08 -0.90 -1.00
C LEU A 163 5.84 -0.27 -0.34
N GLY A 164 4.89 0.22 -1.14
CA GLY A 164 3.58 0.68 -0.69
C GLY A 164 2.81 -0.43 0.03
N SER A 165 2.48 -1.51 -0.69
CA SER A 165 1.76 -2.67 -0.16
C SER A 165 2.46 -3.26 1.08
N TYR A 166 3.78 -3.43 1.01
CA TYR A 166 4.59 -3.97 2.10
C TYR A 166 4.63 -3.04 3.33
N GLY A 167 4.72 -1.73 3.11
CA GLY A 167 4.74 -0.72 4.17
C GLY A 167 3.41 -0.65 4.93
N VAL A 168 2.29 -0.65 4.19
CA VAL A 168 0.95 -0.68 4.79
C VAL A 168 0.71 -1.99 5.53
N ALA A 169 1.12 -3.14 4.97
CA ALA A 169 1.06 -4.43 5.64
C ALA A 169 1.81 -4.44 6.99
N TRP A 170 3.02 -3.88 7.02
CA TRP A 170 3.81 -3.78 8.26
C TRP A 170 3.11 -2.92 9.31
N PHE A 171 2.54 -1.78 8.88
CA PHE A 171 1.75 -0.92 9.76
C PHE A 171 0.55 -1.69 10.34
N GLY A 172 -0.17 -2.43 9.49
CA GLY A 172 -1.31 -3.26 9.87
C GLY A 172 -0.99 -4.27 10.98
N ILE A 173 0.07 -5.08 10.79
CA ILE A 173 0.52 -6.03 11.83
C ILE A 173 0.77 -5.33 13.15
N ARG A 174 1.46 -4.17 13.13
CA ARG A 174 1.80 -3.50 14.39
C ARG A 174 0.57 -2.93 15.09
N VAL A 175 -0.39 -2.40 14.34
CA VAL A 175 -1.65 -1.91 14.90
C VAL A 175 -2.48 -3.06 15.49
N ASN A 176 -2.57 -4.18 14.79
CA ASN A 176 -3.33 -5.35 15.26
C ASN A 176 -2.72 -5.97 16.49
N THR A 177 -1.40 -6.22 16.50
CA THR A 177 -0.72 -6.78 17.68
C THR A 177 -0.95 -5.92 18.92
N PHE A 178 -1.00 -4.59 18.78
CA PHE A 178 -1.47 -3.73 19.85
C PHE A 178 -2.94 -3.99 20.20
N ALA A 179 -3.85 -3.82 19.25
CA ALA A 179 -5.28 -3.95 19.47
C ALA A 179 -5.67 -5.30 20.13
N ASN A 180 -5.04 -6.42 19.74
CA ASN A 180 -5.33 -7.76 20.25
C ASN A 180 -5.15 -7.85 21.77
N SER A 181 -3.97 -7.46 22.28
CA SER A 181 -3.69 -7.50 23.72
C SER A 181 -4.52 -6.51 24.55
N ARG A 182 -4.83 -5.34 23.98
CA ARG A 182 -5.67 -4.33 24.67
C ARG A 182 -7.14 -4.74 24.69
N THR A 183 -7.61 -5.41 23.64
CA THR A 183 -8.96 -5.99 23.57
C THR A 183 -9.12 -7.11 24.59
N ALA A 184 -8.13 -8.02 24.69
CA ALA A 184 -8.11 -9.06 25.71
C ALA A 184 -8.14 -8.49 27.13
N PHE A 185 -7.34 -7.45 27.41
CA PHE A 185 -7.35 -6.78 28.71
C PHE A 185 -8.68 -6.07 29.01
N ALA A 186 -9.28 -5.43 28.01
CA ALA A 186 -10.58 -4.78 28.15
C ALA A 186 -11.70 -5.79 28.45
N GLY A 187 -11.60 -7.01 27.91
CA GLY A 187 -12.54 -8.11 28.18
C GLY A 187 -12.62 -8.53 29.64
N LEU A 188 -11.55 -8.34 30.43
CA LEU A 188 -11.56 -8.66 31.86
C LEU A 188 -12.58 -7.85 32.67
N LYS A 189 -13.00 -6.69 32.16
CA LYS A 189 -14.01 -5.85 32.82
C LYS A 189 -15.45 -6.33 32.59
N GLY A 190 -15.66 -7.31 31.71
CA GLY A 190 -17.00 -7.82 31.35
C GLY A 190 -17.89 -6.81 30.61
N LEU A 191 -17.33 -5.71 30.10
CA LEU A 191 -18.06 -4.69 29.35
C LEU A 191 -17.94 -4.95 27.85
N PRO A 192 -19.05 -5.04 27.09
CA PRO A 192 -19.00 -5.39 25.67
C PRO A 192 -18.44 -4.26 24.79
N TYR A 193 -18.74 -2.99 25.12
CA TYR A 193 -18.38 -1.86 24.27
C TYR A 193 -16.86 -1.72 24.02
N PRO A 194 -15.97 -1.75 25.03
CA PRO A 194 -14.53 -1.68 24.81
C PRO A 194 -13.96 -2.84 23.97
N VAL A 195 -14.51 -4.04 24.12
CA VAL A 195 -14.08 -5.25 23.40
C VAL A 195 -14.38 -5.12 21.90
N TYR A 196 -15.49 -4.47 21.55
CA TYR A 196 -15.86 -4.15 20.18
C TYR A 196 -15.12 -2.91 19.63
N ALA A 197 -15.01 -1.84 20.43
CA ALA A 197 -14.53 -0.55 19.94
C ALA A 197 -13.03 -0.54 19.62
N ILE A 198 -12.20 -1.32 20.33
CA ILE A 198 -10.75 -1.34 20.12
C ILE A 198 -10.38 -1.94 18.75
N PRO A 199 -10.88 -3.13 18.36
CA PRO A 199 -10.65 -3.68 17.02
C PRO A 199 -11.18 -2.79 15.90
N ILE A 200 -12.35 -2.17 16.08
CA ILE A 200 -12.91 -1.24 15.07
C ILE A 200 -11.99 -0.03 14.87
N LYS A 201 -11.49 0.56 15.96
CA LYS A 201 -10.50 1.66 15.86
C LYS A 201 -9.23 1.23 15.13
N ALA A 202 -8.74 0.02 15.40
CA ALA A 202 -7.59 -0.54 14.69
C ALA A 202 -7.88 -0.69 13.18
N GLY A 203 -9.00 -1.31 12.81
CA GLY A 203 -9.42 -1.46 11.41
C GLY A 203 -9.57 -0.11 10.70
N MET A 204 -10.21 0.87 11.34
CA MET A 204 -10.31 2.24 10.82
C MET A 204 -8.94 2.89 10.60
N SER A 205 -7.99 2.67 11.52
CA SER A 205 -6.63 3.20 11.40
C SER A 205 -5.88 2.61 10.21
N ILE A 206 -6.00 1.30 10.00
CA ILE A 206 -5.35 0.60 8.89
C ILE A 206 -6.00 1.03 7.57
N GLY A 207 -7.33 1.02 7.51
CA GLY A 207 -8.14 1.47 6.37
C GLY A 207 -7.84 2.89 5.93
N MET A 208 -7.80 3.83 6.88
CA MET A 208 -7.49 5.22 6.54
C MET A 208 -6.05 5.38 6.06
N LEU A 209 -5.09 4.67 6.68
CA LEU A 209 -3.69 4.75 6.27
C LEU A 209 -3.49 4.15 4.87
N LEU A 210 -4.07 2.99 4.57
CA LEU A 210 -3.87 2.33 3.27
C LEU A 210 -4.39 3.20 2.11
N VAL A 211 -5.63 3.69 2.22
CA VAL A 211 -6.24 4.55 1.19
C VAL A 211 -5.48 5.87 1.06
N SER A 212 -5.01 6.44 2.18
CA SER A 212 -4.29 7.72 2.14
C SER A 212 -2.89 7.58 1.55
N VAL A 213 -2.16 6.48 1.81
CA VAL A 213 -0.86 6.22 1.17
C VAL A 213 -1.06 6.04 -0.33
N GLU A 214 -2.07 5.25 -0.71
CA GLU A 214 -2.38 4.94 -2.11
C GLU A 214 -2.70 6.21 -2.91
N LEU A 215 -3.72 6.93 -2.49
CA LEU A 215 -4.12 8.19 -3.13
C LEU A 215 -2.99 9.22 -3.13
N PHE A 216 -2.18 9.29 -2.07
CA PHE A 216 -1.04 10.19 -2.03
C PHE A 216 -0.02 9.88 -3.13
N ILE A 217 0.32 8.59 -3.33
CA ILE A 217 1.27 8.18 -4.38
C ILE A 217 0.67 8.45 -5.76
N MET A 218 -0.59 8.07 -6.00
CA MET A 218 -1.27 8.33 -7.27
C MET A 218 -1.34 9.82 -7.61
N LEU A 219 -1.73 10.66 -6.66
CA LEU A 219 -1.79 12.11 -6.85
C LEU A 219 -0.40 12.72 -7.07
N CYS A 220 0.64 12.19 -6.42
CA CYS A 220 2.00 12.61 -6.69
C CYS A 220 2.43 12.28 -8.12
N ILE A 221 2.03 11.11 -8.65
CA ILE A 221 2.26 10.76 -10.06
C ILE A 221 1.53 11.74 -10.97
N LEU A 222 0.26 12.05 -10.71
CA LEU A 222 -0.53 12.98 -11.55
C LEU A 222 0.01 14.42 -11.55
N LEU A 223 0.49 14.92 -10.41
CA LEU A 223 0.79 16.34 -10.22
C LEU A 223 2.24 16.73 -10.48
N TYR A 224 3.18 15.79 -10.27
CA TYR A 224 4.61 16.08 -10.29
C TYR A 224 5.38 15.31 -11.37
N ILE A 225 4.82 14.24 -11.95
CA ILE A 225 5.46 13.54 -13.06
C ILE A 225 5.01 14.17 -14.40
N PRO A 226 5.94 14.42 -15.34
CA PRO A 226 5.58 14.90 -16.66
C PRO A 226 4.60 13.94 -17.37
N GLY A 227 3.61 14.50 -18.07
CA GLY A 227 2.52 13.73 -18.67
C GLY A 227 2.97 12.61 -19.63
N ASP A 228 4.13 12.76 -20.27
CA ASP A 228 4.72 11.76 -21.17
C ASP A 228 5.24 10.48 -20.49
N TYR A 229 5.51 10.55 -19.18
CA TYR A 229 6.02 9.44 -18.36
C TYR A 229 4.97 8.90 -17.40
N ALA A 230 3.88 9.63 -17.15
CA ALA A 230 2.90 9.25 -16.16
C ALA A 230 2.22 7.90 -16.45
N GLY A 231 1.91 7.58 -17.73
CA GLY A 231 1.40 6.27 -18.11
C GLY A 231 2.36 5.12 -17.77
N ALA A 232 3.66 5.34 -17.97
CA ALA A 232 4.70 4.37 -17.60
C ALA A 232 4.82 4.21 -16.08
N CYS A 233 4.68 5.29 -15.31
CA CYS A 233 4.66 5.25 -13.85
C CYS A 233 3.48 4.44 -13.32
N PHE A 234 2.26 4.68 -13.84
CA PHE A 234 1.06 3.98 -13.39
C PHE A 234 1.11 2.47 -13.63
N ILE A 235 1.65 2.04 -14.76
CA ILE A 235 1.79 0.61 -15.05
C ILE A 235 2.87 -0.04 -14.21
N GLY A 236 4.01 0.63 -14.05
CA GLY A 236 5.04 0.16 -13.12
C GLY A 236 4.43 -0.03 -11.73
N PHE A 237 3.76 1.00 -11.25
CA PHE A 237 3.08 0.99 -9.96
C PHE A 237 2.06 -0.15 -9.83
N ALA A 238 1.15 -0.29 -10.81
CA ALA A 238 0.13 -1.36 -10.88
C ALA A 238 0.75 -2.77 -10.87
N ILE A 239 1.81 -3.00 -11.67
CA ILE A 239 2.49 -4.29 -11.69
C ILE A 239 3.09 -4.60 -10.31
N GLY A 240 3.74 -3.62 -9.69
CA GLY A 240 4.41 -3.77 -8.40
C GLY A 240 3.43 -4.03 -7.25
N GLU A 241 2.38 -3.23 -7.15
CA GLU A 241 1.36 -3.40 -6.11
C GLU A 241 0.62 -4.74 -6.25
N SER A 242 0.27 -5.16 -7.47
CA SER A 242 -0.35 -6.46 -7.74
C SER A 242 0.57 -7.62 -7.40
N LEU A 243 1.86 -7.54 -7.74
CA LEU A 243 2.84 -8.55 -7.34
C LEU A 243 2.96 -8.65 -5.82
N GLY A 244 3.07 -7.50 -5.14
CA GLY A 244 3.16 -7.41 -3.70
C GLY A 244 1.93 -7.99 -3.00
N ALA A 245 0.74 -7.59 -3.43
CA ALA A 245 -0.53 -8.04 -2.86
C ALA A 245 -0.76 -9.54 -3.06
N ALA A 246 -0.54 -10.05 -4.29
CA ALA A 246 -0.71 -11.47 -4.59
C ALA A 246 0.22 -12.34 -3.73
N ALA A 247 1.50 -12.00 -3.65
CA ALA A 247 2.47 -12.76 -2.87
C ALA A 247 2.19 -12.70 -1.36
N LEU A 248 1.92 -11.50 -0.82
CA LEU A 248 1.60 -11.33 0.60
C LEU A 248 0.32 -12.07 0.99
N ARG A 249 -0.73 -12.00 0.17
CA ARG A 249 -2.00 -12.68 0.40
C ARG A 249 -1.87 -14.20 0.32
N ILE A 250 -1.22 -14.73 -0.71
CA ILE A 250 -1.10 -16.17 -0.91
C ILE A 250 -0.21 -16.79 0.16
N ALA A 251 1.00 -16.26 0.36
CA ALA A 251 1.90 -16.83 1.36
C ALA A 251 1.44 -16.54 2.80
N GLY A 252 0.70 -15.46 3.03
CA GLY A 252 -0.04 -15.22 4.29
C GLY A 252 -1.14 -16.25 4.53
N GLY A 253 -1.99 -16.48 3.53
CA GLY A 253 -3.07 -17.46 3.58
C GLY A 253 -2.58 -18.89 3.79
N ILE A 254 -1.47 -19.28 3.15
CA ILE A 254 -0.85 -20.58 3.36
C ILE A 254 -0.33 -20.70 4.79
N PHE A 255 0.42 -19.69 5.27
CA PHE A 255 0.99 -19.72 6.62
C PHE A 255 -0.10 -19.81 7.68
N THR A 256 -1.13 -18.96 7.59
CA THR A 256 -2.22 -18.94 8.57
C THR A 256 -2.99 -20.25 8.57
N LYS A 257 -3.35 -20.80 7.41
CA LYS A 257 -4.17 -22.02 7.37
C LYS A 257 -3.41 -23.27 7.81
N ILE A 258 -2.11 -23.35 7.54
CA ILE A 258 -1.28 -24.45 8.05
C ILE A 258 -1.15 -24.34 9.58
N ALA A 259 -0.94 -23.14 10.11
CA ALA A 259 -0.78 -22.93 11.54
C ALA A 259 -2.08 -23.21 12.31
N ASP A 260 -3.20 -22.66 11.83
CA ASP A 260 -4.58 -22.84 12.32
C ASP A 260 -4.93 -24.34 12.37
N ILE A 261 -4.92 -25.03 11.21
CA ILE A 261 -5.22 -26.47 11.14
C ILE A 261 -4.27 -27.29 12.02
N GLY A 262 -2.98 -26.97 12.03
CA GLY A 262 -1.99 -27.67 12.83
C GLY A 262 -2.25 -27.53 14.34
N SER A 263 -2.53 -26.31 14.79
CA SER A 263 -2.84 -25.98 16.18
C SER A 263 -4.15 -26.65 16.63
N ASP A 264 -5.17 -26.59 15.79
CA ASP A 264 -6.50 -27.10 16.09
C ASP A 264 -6.60 -28.64 16.06
N LEU A 265 -5.82 -29.32 15.24
CA LEU A 265 -5.75 -30.78 15.30
C LEU A 265 -5.09 -31.25 16.61
N MET A 266 -4.10 -30.50 17.14
CA MET A 266 -3.49 -30.82 18.43
C MET A 266 -4.47 -30.66 19.59
N LYS A 267 -5.40 -29.70 19.53
CA LYS A 267 -6.52 -29.55 20.49
C LYS A 267 -7.30 -30.85 20.65
N ILE A 268 -7.63 -31.49 19.52
CA ILE A 268 -8.38 -32.76 19.48
C ILE A 268 -7.52 -33.92 20.00
N VAL A 269 -6.29 -34.06 19.52
CA VAL A 269 -5.42 -35.19 19.85
C VAL A 269 -5.02 -35.21 21.32
N PHE A 270 -4.67 -34.05 21.88
CA PHE A 270 -4.21 -33.93 23.27
C PHE A 270 -5.33 -33.57 24.25
N ASN A 271 -6.57 -33.40 23.77
CA ASN A 271 -7.73 -33.03 24.58
C ASN A 271 -7.47 -31.79 25.46
N ILE A 272 -6.87 -30.76 24.87
CA ILE A 272 -6.59 -29.47 25.49
C ILE A 272 -7.58 -28.41 24.97
N LYS A 273 -7.57 -27.21 25.53
CA LYS A 273 -8.42 -26.11 25.05
C LYS A 273 -7.83 -25.51 23.77
N GLU A 274 -8.67 -24.80 23.03
CA GLU A 274 -8.24 -23.89 21.97
C GLU A 274 -7.37 -22.78 22.57
N ASP A 275 -6.35 -22.36 21.83
CA ASP A 275 -5.34 -21.38 22.26
C ASP A 275 -4.66 -21.68 23.60
N ASP A 276 -4.58 -22.95 23.98
CA ASP A 276 -3.90 -23.36 25.21
C ASP A 276 -2.39 -23.09 25.11
N ALA A 277 -1.83 -22.38 26.08
CA ALA A 277 -0.41 -22.01 26.11
C ALA A 277 0.57 -23.21 26.08
N ARG A 278 0.09 -24.43 26.35
CA ARG A 278 0.89 -25.67 26.24
C ARG A 278 1.03 -26.15 24.79
N ASN A 279 0.18 -25.67 23.89
CA ASN A 279 0.22 -26.01 22.48
C ASN A 279 1.27 -25.12 21.77
N PRO A 280 2.35 -25.71 21.24
CA PRO A 280 3.39 -24.94 20.55
C PRO A 280 2.91 -24.27 19.25
N GLY A 281 1.78 -24.71 18.69
CA GLY A 281 1.18 -24.16 17.47
C GLY A 281 0.52 -22.79 17.65
N VAL A 282 0.11 -22.43 18.86
CA VAL A 282 -0.75 -21.24 19.11
C VAL A 282 -0.06 -19.93 18.75
N ILE A 283 1.26 -19.81 18.97
CA ILE A 283 1.98 -18.60 18.56
C ILE A 283 2.05 -18.50 17.04
N ALA A 284 2.20 -19.61 16.33
CA ALA A 284 2.18 -19.61 14.87
C ALA A 284 0.79 -19.28 14.32
N ASP A 285 -0.26 -19.78 14.97
CA ASP A 285 -1.65 -19.53 14.63
C ASP A 285 -2.00 -18.04 14.77
N CYS A 286 -1.79 -17.47 15.96
CA CYS A 286 -1.96 -16.03 16.20
C CYS A 286 -1.06 -15.16 15.29
N THR A 287 0.15 -15.64 14.95
CA THR A 287 1.01 -14.96 13.97
C THR A 287 0.35 -15.00 12.60
N GLY A 288 -0.23 -16.13 12.22
CA GLY A 288 -0.99 -16.35 11.00
C GLY A 288 -2.16 -15.39 10.86
N ASP A 289 -2.95 -15.19 11.91
CA ASP A 289 -4.07 -14.23 11.86
C ASP A 289 -3.60 -12.81 11.51
N ASN A 290 -2.45 -12.40 12.04
CA ASN A 290 -1.87 -11.10 11.74
C ASN A 290 -1.21 -11.07 10.36
N ALA A 291 -0.56 -12.15 9.95
CA ALA A 291 0.26 -12.26 8.74
C ALA A 291 -0.52 -12.65 7.46
N GLY A 292 -1.65 -13.32 7.60
CA GLY A 292 -2.52 -13.77 6.53
C GLY A 292 -3.80 -12.97 6.54
N ASP A 293 -4.59 -13.13 7.60
CA ASP A 293 -5.96 -12.60 7.66
C ASP A 293 -6.01 -11.06 7.80
N SER A 294 -4.91 -10.42 8.22
CA SER A 294 -4.80 -8.97 8.15
C SER A 294 -3.94 -8.47 7.00
N VAL A 295 -2.69 -8.92 6.88
CA VAL A 295 -1.77 -8.41 5.85
C VAL A 295 -2.28 -8.67 4.44
N GLY A 296 -2.82 -9.87 4.19
CA GLY A 296 -3.36 -10.24 2.89
C GLY A 296 -4.44 -9.27 2.44
N PRO A 297 -5.57 -9.14 3.18
CA PRO A 297 -6.63 -8.19 2.84
C PRO A 297 -6.18 -6.73 2.84
N THR A 298 -5.18 -6.35 3.65
CA THR A 298 -4.66 -4.98 3.66
C THR A 298 -3.89 -4.66 2.37
N ALA A 299 -3.02 -5.57 1.93
CA ALA A 299 -2.27 -5.42 0.68
C ALA A 299 -3.19 -5.55 -0.56
N ASP A 300 -4.16 -6.47 -0.51
CA ASP A 300 -5.22 -6.62 -1.50
C ASP A 300 -6.06 -5.34 -1.62
N GLY A 301 -6.42 -4.74 -0.49
CA GLY A 301 -7.12 -3.46 -0.46
C GLY A 301 -6.30 -2.34 -1.10
N PHE A 302 -5.01 -2.23 -0.78
CA PHE A 302 -4.11 -1.24 -1.38
C PHE A 302 -4.08 -1.37 -2.91
N GLU A 303 -3.81 -2.58 -3.40
CA GLU A 303 -3.80 -2.92 -4.82
C GLU A 303 -5.13 -2.63 -5.52
N THR A 304 -6.26 -2.99 -4.90
CA THR A 304 -7.58 -2.78 -5.51
C THR A 304 -7.86 -1.29 -5.70
N TYR A 305 -7.48 -0.43 -4.74
CA TYR A 305 -7.65 1.02 -4.91
C TYR A 305 -6.73 1.58 -6.00
N GLY A 306 -5.45 1.18 -6.01
CA GLY A 306 -4.48 1.66 -7.00
C GLY A 306 -4.79 1.21 -8.42
N VAL A 307 -4.90 -0.09 -8.65
CA VAL A 307 -5.16 -0.67 -9.97
C VAL A 307 -6.50 -0.22 -10.54
N THR A 308 -7.54 -0.12 -9.70
CA THR A 308 -8.84 0.43 -10.17
C THR A 308 -8.71 1.89 -10.57
N GLY A 309 -7.95 2.69 -9.81
CA GLY A 309 -7.66 4.07 -10.14
C GLY A 309 -6.89 4.22 -11.45
N VAL A 310 -5.86 3.39 -11.66
CA VAL A 310 -5.10 3.32 -12.92
C VAL A 310 -6.01 2.93 -14.08
N ALA A 311 -6.86 1.92 -13.92
CA ALA A 311 -7.80 1.49 -14.95
C ALA A 311 -8.79 2.60 -15.33
N LEU A 312 -9.30 3.37 -14.36
CA LEU A 312 -10.17 4.52 -14.62
C LEU A 312 -9.44 5.64 -15.36
N ILE A 313 -8.21 5.96 -14.98
CA ILE A 313 -7.37 6.95 -15.68
C ILE A 313 -7.17 6.53 -17.14
N THR A 314 -6.74 5.28 -17.36
CA THR A 314 -6.55 4.69 -18.69
C THR A 314 -7.84 4.78 -19.51
N PHE A 315 -8.97 4.39 -18.93
CA PHE A 315 -10.27 4.43 -19.60
C PHE A 315 -10.64 5.85 -20.01
N ILE A 316 -10.50 6.84 -19.12
CA ILE A 316 -10.82 8.25 -19.42
C ILE A 316 -9.95 8.77 -20.56
N LEU A 317 -8.64 8.49 -20.54
CA LEU A 317 -7.70 8.96 -21.57
C LEU A 317 -7.98 8.35 -22.95
N LEU A 318 -8.39 7.09 -23.01
CA LEU A 318 -8.65 6.39 -24.28
C LEU A 318 -10.07 6.61 -24.81
N ALA A 319 -11.08 6.69 -23.95
CA ALA A 319 -12.49 6.72 -24.35
C ALA A 319 -13.00 8.14 -24.63
N VAL A 320 -12.42 9.17 -24.01
CA VAL A 320 -12.92 10.54 -24.09
C VAL A 320 -12.11 11.33 -25.11
N PRO A 321 -12.68 11.75 -26.24
CA PRO A 321 -11.93 12.41 -27.32
C PRO A 321 -11.60 13.88 -27.07
N LYS A 322 -12.28 14.53 -26.10
CA LYS A 322 -12.09 15.95 -25.79
C LYS A 322 -11.18 16.11 -24.57
N GLU A 323 -9.99 16.69 -24.75
CA GLU A 323 -9.00 16.90 -23.68
C GLU A 323 -9.57 17.64 -22.45
N LEU A 324 -10.36 18.67 -22.67
CA LEU A 324 -10.98 19.42 -21.56
C LEU A 324 -11.93 18.54 -20.72
N VAL A 325 -12.63 17.60 -21.36
CA VAL A 325 -13.51 16.64 -20.66
C VAL A 325 -12.69 15.55 -19.98
N GLN A 326 -11.56 15.14 -20.54
CA GLN A 326 -10.62 14.23 -19.88
C GLN A 326 -10.11 14.84 -18.57
N VAL A 327 -9.58 16.07 -18.62
CA VAL A 327 -9.12 16.76 -17.41
C VAL A 327 -10.26 16.92 -16.41
N GLN A 328 -11.47 17.19 -16.89
CA GLN A 328 -12.62 17.30 -16.02
C GLN A 328 -12.91 16.01 -15.24
N LEU A 329 -12.94 14.89 -15.94
CA LEU A 329 -13.20 13.58 -15.34
C LEU A 329 -12.05 13.10 -14.47
N LEU A 330 -10.80 13.34 -14.90
CA LEU A 330 -9.60 12.98 -14.12
C LEU A 330 -9.58 13.72 -12.78
N VAL A 331 -9.91 15.00 -12.74
CA VAL A 331 -9.98 15.73 -11.46
C VAL A 331 -11.15 15.23 -10.63
N TRP A 332 -12.29 14.94 -11.24
CA TRP A 332 -13.50 14.52 -10.53
C TRP A 332 -13.40 13.16 -9.84
N ILE A 333 -12.64 12.20 -10.38
CA ILE A 333 -12.46 10.90 -9.73
C ILE A 333 -11.60 10.94 -8.46
N PHE A 334 -10.88 12.05 -8.21
CA PHE A 334 -10.00 12.24 -7.06
C PHE A 334 -10.48 13.32 -6.07
N VAL A 335 -11.62 13.98 -6.32
CA VAL A 335 -12.21 15.06 -5.51
C VAL A 335 -13.55 14.63 -4.95
#